data_AF-A0A4Y2RX43-F1
#
_entry.id   AF-A0A4Y2RX43-F1
#
_cell.length_a   1.000
_cell.length_b   1.000
_cell.length_c   1.000
_cell.angle_alpha   90.00
_cell.angle_beta   90.00
_cell.angle_gamma   90.00
#
_symmetry.space_group_name_H-M   'P 1'
#
loop_
_entity.id
_entity.type
_entity.pdbx_description
1 polymer ?
#
loop_
_entity_poly.entity_id
_entity_poly.type
_entity_poly.pdbx_seq_one_letter_code
_entity_poly.pdbx_strand_id
1 'polypeptide(L)'
;MQDVTSQEVKKLILEDWPSEKEETSLLELNKRQSQLEQAHSMLLHHHDMTQELEYRQQRAVHQLREEHIRKQHQTELANQQEYNGRRERELRKKHALEVKQQPKSLKQKELMIRKQFRETCKIQTRQYKAWKNQILASTPKEEQKLVIKKLKEEQMRKLAILGEQYEQSIADMLQKQSIRLDESQELEYRQLKDQLQQELELLTAFQSKIKMQGEAQRNRERRELEDRVSTRRVLLEQKMELEKQQFQEERAERQRLLLERQVREIEAFDEESARLGFDALAIAEASQEPLPADDLSISGSMLSLAHSNSASSFTHTAL
;
A
#
# COMPACT_ATOMS: atom_id res chain seq x y z
N MET A 1 -63.50 63.48 -19.09
CA MET A 1 -62.13 63.94 -19.38
C MET A 1 -61.61 64.51 -18.09
N GLN A 2 -60.90 63.69 -17.31
CA GLN A 2 -60.23 64.15 -16.09
C GLN A 2 -58.96 64.86 -16.55
N ASP A 3 -58.86 66.16 -16.24
CA ASP A 3 -57.63 66.92 -16.37
C ASP A 3 -56.63 66.35 -15.38
N VAL A 4 -55.84 65.38 -15.85
CA VAL A 4 -54.60 64.99 -15.18
C VAL A 4 -53.73 66.24 -15.18
N THR A 5 -53.46 66.77 -14.00
CA THR A 5 -52.63 67.97 -13.88
C THR A 5 -51.26 67.68 -14.48
N SER A 6 -50.64 68.66 -15.14
CA SER A 6 -49.30 68.49 -15.73
C SER A 6 -48.26 68.02 -14.70
N GLN A 7 -48.53 68.20 -13.40
CA GLN A 7 -47.75 67.70 -12.27
C GLN A 7 -47.89 66.18 -12.05
N GLU A 8 -49.06 65.57 -12.25
CA GLU A 8 -49.25 64.12 -12.14
C GLU A 8 -48.63 63.36 -13.31
N VAL A 9 -48.73 63.90 -14.53
CA VAL A 9 -48.02 63.35 -15.70
C VAL A 9 -46.50 63.50 -15.53
N LYS A 10 -46.03 64.64 -14.98
CA LYS A 10 -44.61 64.83 -14.66
C LYS A 10 -44.13 63.86 -13.59
N LYS A 11 -44.91 63.62 -12.53
CA LYS A 11 -44.58 62.67 -11.46
C LYS A 11 -44.50 61.23 -11.97
N LEU A 12 -45.46 60.80 -12.79
CA LEU A 12 -45.45 59.49 -13.45
C LEU A 12 -44.23 59.32 -14.38
N ILE A 13 -43.87 60.32 -15.18
CA ILE A 13 -42.73 60.24 -16.10
C ILE A 13 -41.39 60.26 -15.35
N LEU A 14 -41.28 60.98 -14.23
CA LEU A 14 -40.08 61.04 -13.40
C LEU A 14 -39.91 59.80 -12.50
N GLU A 15 -41.00 59.14 -12.10
CA GLU A 15 -40.97 57.88 -11.32
C GLU A 15 -40.79 56.65 -12.23
N ASP A 16 -41.42 56.57 -13.41
CA ASP A 16 -41.40 55.37 -14.26
C ASP A 16 -40.14 55.22 -15.14
N TRP A 17 -39.58 56.31 -15.69
CA TRP A 17 -38.46 56.23 -16.66
C TRP A 17 -37.08 55.89 -16.05
N PRO A 18 -36.71 56.39 -14.86
CA PRO A 18 -35.53 55.92 -14.14
C PRO A 18 -35.70 54.47 -13.66
N SER A 19 -36.90 54.10 -13.24
CA SER A 19 -37.24 52.77 -12.70
C SER A 19 -37.02 51.63 -13.70
N GLU A 20 -37.49 51.76 -14.95
CA GLU A 20 -37.34 50.68 -15.96
C GLU A 20 -35.87 50.46 -16.38
N LYS A 21 -35.07 51.53 -16.43
CA LYS A 21 -33.62 51.44 -16.72
C LYS A 21 -32.82 50.87 -15.55
N GLU A 22 -33.24 51.15 -14.32
CA GLU A 22 -32.67 50.56 -13.12
C GLU A 22 -33.03 49.08 -13.00
N GLU A 23 -34.27 48.72 -13.27
CA GLU A 23 -34.77 47.35 -13.26
C GLU A 23 -34.05 46.49 -14.31
N THR A 24 -33.89 46.99 -15.54
CA THR A 24 -33.10 46.30 -16.58
C THR A 24 -31.62 46.16 -16.21
N SER A 25 -31.02 47.15 -15.54
CA SER A 25 -29.64 47.07 -15.05
C SER A 25 -29.47 46.05 -13.91
N LEU A 26 -30.44 45.95 -13.00
CA LEU A 26 -30.45 44.97 -11.92
C LEU A 26 -30.62 43.54 -12.44
N LEU A 27 -31.51 43.34 -13.43
CA LEU A 27 -31.69 42.07 -14.10
C LEU A 27 -30.41 41.62 -14.83
N GLU A 28 -29.69 42.54 -15.48
CA GLU A 28 -28.40 42.24 -16.12
C GLU A 28 -27.35 41.76 -15.10
N LEU A 29 -27.22 42.47 -13.96
CA LEU A 29 -26.29 42.11 -12.90
C LEU A 29 -26.64 40.75 -12.26
N ASN A 30 -27.92 40.50 -11.97
CA ASN A 30 -28.35 39.20 -11.44
C ASN A 30 -28.07 38.05 -12.41
N LYS A 31 -28.25 38.27 -13.73
CA LYS A 31 -27.90 37.27 -14.74
C LYS A 31 -26.40 36.99 -14.78
N ARG A 32 -25.55 38.03 -14.72
CA ARG A 32 -24.09 37.86 -14.65
C ARG A 32 -23.66 37.13 -13.38
N GLN A 33 -24.28 37.42 -12.23
CA GLN A 33 -24.03 36.70 -11.00
C GLN A 33 -24.33 35.20 -11.14
N SER A 34 -25.50 34.86 -11.68
CA SER A 34 -25.89 33.46 -11.91
C SER A 34 -24.93 32.74 -12.87
N GLN A 35 -24.48 33.42 -13.93
CA GLN A 35 -23.48 32.88 -14.86
C GLN A 35 -22.13 32.63 -14.16
N LEU A 36 -21.69 33.54 -13.29
CA LEU A 36 -20.47 33.38 -12.50
C LEU A 36 -20.57 32.18 -11.56
N GLU A 37 -21.67 32.05 -10.82
CA GLU A 37 -21.95 30.92 -9.93
C GLU A 37 -22.01 29.58 -10.67
N GLN A 38 -22.61 29.56 -11.87
CA GLN A 38 -22.64 28.39 -12.73
C GLN A 38 -21.23 28.02 -13.23
N ALA A 39 -20.43 28.99 -13.68
CA ALA A 39 -19.06 28.75 -14.12
C ALA A 39 -18.19 28.19 -12.98
N HIS A 40 -18.33 28.75 -11.78
CA HIS A 40 -17.70 28.28 -10.54
C HIS A 40 -18.08 26.84 -10.21
N SER A 41 -19.37 26.52 -10.29
CA SER A 41 -19.87 25.15 -10.07
C SER A 41 -19.30 24.16 -11.09
N MET A 42 -19.22 24.55 -12.36
CA MET A 42 -18.61 23.74 -13.41
C MET A 42 -17.12 23.50 -13.17
N LEU A 43 -16.38 24.52 -12.73
CA LEU A 43 -14.95 24.39 -12.44
C LEU A 43 -14.68 23.42 -11.29
N LEU A 44 -15.48 23.49 -10.21
CA LEU A 44 -15.40 22.54 -9.10
C LEU A 44 -15.71 21.11 -9.56
N HIS A 45 -16.76 20.92 -10.36
CA HIS A 45 -17.08 19.61 -10.92
C HIS A 45 -15.94 19.06 -11.79
N HIS A 46 -15.34 19.90 -12.63
CA HIS A 46 -14.20 19.50 -13.46
C HIS A 46 -12.98 19.13 -12.62
N HIS A 47 -12.73 19.85 -11.53
CA HIS A 47 -11.69 19.54 -10.57
C HIS A 47 -11.92 18.16 -9.93
N ASP A 48 -13.12 17.89 -9.44
CA ASP A 48 -13.47 16.61 -8.80
C ASP A 48 -13.30 15.42 -9.76
N MET A 49 -13.75 15.57 -11.02
CA MET A 49 -13.57 14.56 -12.07
C MET A 49 -12.11 14.30 -12.40
N THR A 50 -11.30 15.36 -12.47
CA THR A 50 -9.85 15.26 -12.74
C THR A 50 -9.14 14.57 -11.59
N GLN A 51 -9.45 14.98 -10.36
CA GLN A 51 -8.93 14.37 -9.13
C GLN A 51 -9.24 12.86 -9.08
N GLU A 52 -10.49 12.47 -9.35
CA GLU A 52 -10.90 11.07 -9.35
C GLU A 52 -10.11 10.24 -10.38
N LEU A 53 -9.92 10.80 -11.59
CA LEU A 53 -9.16 10.15 -12.65
C LEU A 53 -7.68 9.97 -12.25
N GLU A 54 -7.04 11.00 -11.70
CA GLU A 54 -5.66 10.95 -11.24
C GLU A 54 -5.47 9.89 -10.14
N TYR A 55 -6.38 9.83 -9.15
CA TYR A 55 -6.35 8.81 -8.11
C TYR A 55 -6.59 7.40 -8.64
N ARG A 56 -7.54 7.22 -9.56
CA ARG A 56 -7.83 5.93 -10.19
C ARG A 56 -6.60 5.43 -10.96
N GLN A 57 -5.98 6.30 -11.75
CA GLN A 57 -4.76 5.99 -12.50
C GLN A 57 -3.62 5.58 -11.56
N GLN A 58 -3.35 6.37 -10.52
CA GLN A 58 -2.30 6.07 -9.55
C GLN A 58 -2.53 4.71 -8.88
N ARG A 59 -3.78 4.44 -8.44
CA ARG A 59 -4.13 3.16 -7.81
C ARG A 59 -3.92 1.99 -8.76
N ALA A 60 -4.31 2.10 -10.03
CA ALA A 60 -4.09 1.06 -11.03
C ALA A 60 -2.60 0.77 -11.26
N VAL A 61 -1.77 1.81 -11.38
CA VAL A 61 -0.32 1.65 -11.52
C VAL A 61 0.30 0.99 -10.29
N HIS A 62 -0.11 1.39 -9.08
CA HIS A 62 0.36 0.80 -7.83
C HIS A 62 -0.03 -0.67 -7.69
N GLN A 63 -1.26 -1.03 -8.09
CA GLN A 63 -1.74 -2.41 -8.09
C GLN A 63 -0.93 -3.29 -9.06
N LEU A 64 -0.72 -2.83 -10.31
CA LEU A 64 0.08 -3.57 -11.29
C LEU A 64 1.51 -3.81 -10.81
N ARG A 65 2.14 -2.80 -10.19
CA ARG A 65 3.47 -2.93 -9.59
C ARG A 65 3.48 -3.94 -8.45
N GLU A 66 2.47 -3.93 -7.58
CA GLU A 66 2.35 -4.88 -6.47
C GLU A 66 2.17 -6.31 -6.96
N GLU A 67 1.29 -6.52 -7.93
CA GLU A 67 1.05 -7.83 -8.53
C GLU A 67 2.30 -8.38 -9.21
N HIS A 68 3.05 -7.52 -9.90
CA HIS A 68 4.33 -7.90 -10.51
C HIS A 68 5.31 -8.39 -9.45
N ILE A 69 5.54 -7.60 -8.39
CA ILE A 69 6.44 -7.97 -7.30
C ILE A 69 5.97 -9.26 -6.61
N ARG A 70 4.67 -9.41 -6.37
CA ARG A 70 4.10 -10.63 -5.79
C ARG A 70 4.37 -11.86 -6.65
N LYS A 71 4.14 -11.77 -7.97
CA LYS A 71 4.41 -12.87 -8.92
C LYS A 71 5.90 -13.21 -8.99
N GLN A 72 6.75 -12.18 -8.98
CA GLN A 72 8.20 -12.35 -8.94
C GLN A 72 8.62 -13.11 -7.67
N HIS A 73 8.20 -12.63 -6.49
CA HIS A 73 8.54 -13.27 -5.21
C HIS A 73 8.03 -14.73 -5.14
N GLN A 74 6.83 -15.00 -5.65
CA GLN A 74 6.29 -16.35 -5.73
C GLN A 74 7.13 -17.26 -6.63
N THR A 75 7.60 -16.75 -7.76
CA THR A 75 8.45 -17.49 -8.70
C THR A 75 9.81 -17.79 -8.09
N GLU A 76 10.43 -16.80 -7.44
CA GLU A 76 11.71 -16.96 -6.74
C GLU A 76 11.61 -18.03 -5.63
N LEU A 77 10.54 -18.01 -4.84
CA LEU A 77 10.32 -19.03 -3.79
C LEU A 77 10.10 -20.42 -4.37
N ALA A 78 9.30 -20.54 -5.44
CA ALA A 78 9.09 -21.82 -6.12
C ALA A 78 10.41 -22.39 -6.68
N ASN A 79 11.23 -21.53 -7.29
CA ASN A 79 12.56 -21.91 -7.79
C ASN A 79 13.48 -22.36 -6.66
N GLN A 80 13.49 -21.64 -5.53
CA GLN A 80 14.28 -22.02 -4.36
C GLN A 80 13.84 -23.38 -3.79
N GLN A 81 12.53 -23.64 -3.72
CA GLN A 81 12.00 -24.94 -3.27
C GLN A 81 12.42 -26.08 -4.22
N GLU A 82 12.36 -25.86 -5.53
CA GLU A 82 12.79 -26.87 -6.51
C GLU A 82 14.31 -27.14 -6.40
N TYR A 83 15.10 -26.07 -6.25
CA TYR A 83 16.54 -26.15 -6.04
C TYR A 83 16.86 -26.95 -4.77
N ASN A 84 16.24 -26.61 -3.63
CA ASN A 84 16.41 -27.33 -2.37
C ASN A 84 16.09 -28.82 -2.55
N GLY A 85 14.94 -29.14 -3.16
CA GLY A 85 14.54 -30.52 -3.43
C GLY A 85 15.49 -31.26 -4.38
N ARG A 86 16.13 -30.57 -5.32
CA ARG A 86 17.17 -31.14 -6.20
C ARG A 86 18.43 -31.46 -5.41
N ARG A 87 18.93 -30.52 -4.61
CA ARG A 87 20.14 -30.69 -3.78
C ARG A 87 19.98 -31.83 -2.78
N GLU A 88 18.83 -31.93 -2.12
CA GLU A 88 18.54 -33.06 -1.22
C GLU A 88 18.54 -34.40 -1.95
N ARG A 89 17.95 -34.48 -3.15
CA ARG A 89 17.94 -35.71 -3.96
C ARG A 89 19.34 -36.10 -4.42
N GLU A 90 20.17 -35.13 -4.80
CA GLU A 90 21.57 -35.36 -5.15
C GLU A 90 22.34 -35.94 -3.96
N LEU A 91 22.16 -35.38 -2.77
CA LEU A 91 22.79 -35.89 -1.54
C LEU A 91 22.31 -37.30 -1.20
N ARG A 92 21.00 -37.55 -1.23
CA ARG A 92 20.43 -38.89 -0.99
C ARG A 92 20.98 -39.92 -1.99
N LYS A 93 21.14 -39.56 -3.26
CA LYS A 93 21.74 -40.43 -4.29
C LYS A 93 23.21 -40.73 -3.98
N LYS A 94 23.98 -39.72 -3.57
CA LYS A 94 25.38 -39.89 -3.13
C LYS A 94 25.47 -40.88 -1.97
N HIS A 95 24.67 -40.66 -0.92
CA HIS A 95 24.66 -41.52 0.28
C HIS A 95 24.27 -42.96 -0.05
N ALA A 96 23.23 -43.15 -0.87
CA ALA A 96 22.82 -44.48 -1.32
C ALA A 96 23.92 -45.22 -2.11
N LEU A 97 24.68 -44.49 -2.93
CA LEU A 97 25.80 -45.06 -3.67
C LEU A 97 26.95 -45.49 -2.74
N GLU A 98 27.27 -44.69 -1.74
CA GLU A 98 28.29 -45.00 -0.74
C GLU A 98 27.94 -46.26 0.05
N VAL A 99 26.70 -46.35 0.54
CA VAL A 99 26.18 -47.54 1.24
C VAL A 99 26.25 -48.77 0.32
N LYS A 100 25.90 -48.64 -0.96
CA LYS A 100 25.99 -49.75 -1.93
C LYS A 100 27.43 -50.20 -2.19
N GLN A 101 28.40 -49.28 -2.13
CA GLN A 101 29.81 -49.59 -2.35
C GLN A 101 30.53 -50.10 -1.10
N GLN A 102 30.05 -49.73 0.09
CA GLN A 102 30.70 -50.04 1.37
C GLN A 102 30.96 -51.54 1.59
N PRO A 103 30.03 -52.48 1.36
CA PRO A 103 30.29 -53.90 1.55
C PRO A 103 31.44 -54.44 0.70
N LYS A 104 31.61 -53.92 -0.53
CA LYS A 104 32.71 -54.34 -1.42
C LYS A 104 34.06 -53.91 -0.88
N SER A 105 34.16 -52.66 -0.43
CA SER A 105 35.37 -52.09 0.18
C SER A 105 35.74 -52.82 1.48
N LEU A 106 34.74 -53.09 2.34
CA LEU A 106 34.93 -53.81 3.60
C LEU A 106 35.36 -55.26 3.38
N LYS A 107 34.75 -55.97 2.44
CA LYS A 107 35.14 -57.34 2.07
C LYS A 107 36.59 -57.42 1.59
N GLN A 108 37.06 -56.42 0.84
CA GLN A 108 38.45 -56.37 0.39
C GLN A 108 39.42 -56.18 1.58
N LYS A 109 39.10 -55.30 2.53
CA LYS A 109 39.89 -55.11 3.77
C LYS A 109 39.88 -56.37 4.65
N GLU A 110 38.73 -56.99 4.82
CA GLU A 110 38.59 -58.25 5.55
C GLU A 110 39.48 -59.35 4.93
N LEU A 111 39.46 -59.50 3.61
CA LEU A 111 40.28 -60.48 2.91
C LEU A 111 41.78 -60.26 3.13
N MET A 112 42.22 -59.00 3.19
CA MET A 112 43.60 -58.63 3.49
C MET A 112 43.99 -59.04 4.92
N ILE A 113 43.13 -58.78 5.91
CA ILE A 113 43.34 -59.19 7.30
C ILE A 113 43.39 -60.73 7.42
N ARG A 114 42.46 -61.44 6.76
CA ARG A 114 42.47 -62.92 6.71
C ARG A 114 43.72 -63.47 6.03
N LYS A 115 44.27 -62.79 5.01
CA LYS A 115 45.53 -63.17 4.38
C LYS A 115 46.70 -63.00 5.35
N GLN A 116 46.76 -61.89 6.07
CA GLN A 116 47.76 -61.65 7.10
C GLN A 116 47.70 -62.71 8.19
N PHE A 117 46.51 -63.05 8.69
CA PHE A 117 46.30 -64.14 9.64
C PHE A 117 46.89 -65.47 9.16
N ARG A 118 46.58 -65.88 7.92
CA ARG A 118 47.13 -67.12 7.33
C ARG A 118 48.65 -67.13 7.31
N GLU A 119 49.29 -66.01 6.96
CA GLU A 119 50.75 -65.90 6.97
C GLU A 119 51.32 -65.96 8.39
N THR A 120 50.68 -65.30 9.37
CA THR A 120 51.07 -65.39 10.78
C THR A 120 50.96 -66.82 11.32
N CYS A 121 49.90 -67.55 11.00
CA CYS A 121 49.75 -68.96 11.38
C CYS A 121 50.84 -69.85 10.78
N LYS A 122 51.22 -69.63 9.51
CA LYS A 122 52.33 -70.35 8.86
C LYS A 122 53.64 -70.12 9.59
N ILE A 123 53.93 -68.87 9.95
CA ILE A 123 55.13 -68.49 10.70
C ILE A 123 55.13 -69.15 12.08
N GLN A 124 54.06 -69.02 12.86
CA GLN A 124 53.93 -69.67 14.17
C GLN A 124 54.08 -71.19 14.10
N THR A 125 53.55 -71.82 13.05
CA THR A 125 53.68 -73.27 12.84
C THR A 125 55.13 -73.68 12.58
N ARG A 126 55.90 -72.90 11.80
CA ARG A 126 57.34 -73.17 11.59
C ARG A 126 58.13 -72.96 12.87
N GLN A 127 57.87 -71.86 13.59
CA GLN A 127 58.50 -71.56 14.88
C GLN A 127 58.23 -72.65 15.91
N TYR A 128 56.98 -73.13 16.01
CA TYR A 128 56.61 -74.25 16.87
C TYR A 128 57.40 -75.52 16.53
N LYS A 129 57.52 -75.89 15.25
CA LYS A 129 58.29 -77.08 14.85
C LYS A 129 59.76 -76.97 15.27
N ALA A 130 60.38 -75.81 15.04
CA ALA A 130 61.76 -75.56 15.45
C ALA A 130 61.93 -75.64 16.98
N TRP A 131 61.06 -74.97 17.72
CA TRP A 131 61.08 -74.96 19.18
C TRP A 131 60.82 -76.34 19.79
N LYS A 132 59.84 -77.07 19.27
CA LYS A 132 59.56 -78.46 19.68
C LYS A 132 60.78 -79.35 19.49
N ASN A 133 61.46 -79.26 18.35
CA ASN A 133 62.66 -80.07 18.09
C ASN A 133 63.78 -79.77 19.10
N GLN A 134 64.00 -78.49 19.40
CA GLN A 134 65.00 -78.06 20.38
C GLN A 134 64.70 -78.61 21.79
N ILE A 135 63.44 -78.50 22.25
CA ILE A 135 63.05 -78.99 23.58
C ILE A 135 63.21 -80.51 23.67
N LEU A 136 62.85 -81.26 22.62
CA LEU A 136 62.98 -82.73 22.61
C LEU A 136 64.44 -83.19 22.61
N ALA A 137 65.36 -82.43 22.01
CA ALA A 137 66.78 -82.75 22.03
C ALA A 137 67.38 -82.76 23.45
N SER A 138 66.82 -81.99 24.38
CA SER A 138 67.26 -81.91 25.78
C SER A 138 66.35 -82.63 26.78
N THR A 139 65.30 -83.33 26.32
CA THR A 139 64.33 -84.03 27.19
C THR A 139 64.59 -85.54 27.24
N PRO A 140 64.69 -86.18 28.43
CA PRO A 140 64.81 -87.64 28.57
C PRO A 140 63.65 -88.40 27.90
N LYS A 141 63.94 -89.59 27.36
CA LYS A 141 62.96 -90.36 26.55
C LYS A 141 61.68 -90.70 27.31
N GLU A 142 61.76 -90.95 28.62
CA GLU A 142 60.60 -91.29 29.44
C GLU A 142 59.58 -90.13 29.53
N GLU A 143 60.07 -88.88 29.47
CA GLU A 143 59.25 -87.67 29.64
C GLU A 143 58.76 -87.06 28.32
N GLN A 144 59.39 -87.41 27.20
CA GLN A 144 59.10 -86.81 25.88
C GLN A 144 57.61 -86.89 25.49
N LYS A 145 56.91 -87.97 25.83
CA LYS A 145 55.48 -88.12 25.51
C LYS A 145 54.62 -87.05 26.18
N LEU A 146 54.87 -86.78 27.46
CA LEU A 146 54.16 -85.76 28.23
C LEU A 146 54.49 -84.35 27.72
N VAL A 147 55.77 -84.10 27.43
CA VAL A 147 56.23 -82.81 26.89
C VAL A 147 55.62 -82.53 25.51
N ILE A 148 55.59 -83.51 24.60
CA ILE A 148 54.95 -83.34 23.28
C ILE A 148 53.47 -82.98 23.42
N LYS A 149 52.75 -83.63 24.35
CA LYS A 149 51.33 -83.34 24.59
C LYS A 149 51.15 -81.89 25.05
N LYS A 150 51.89 -81.45 26.07
CA LYS A 150 51.85 -80.06 26.57
C LYS A 150 52.21 -79.05 25.46
N LEU A 151 53.25 -79.31 24.67
CA LEU A 151 53.66 -78.44 23.58
C LEU A 151 52.57 -78.31 22.51
N LYS A 152 51.87 -79.40 22.16
CA LYS A 152 50.74 -79.37 21.22
C LYS A 152 49.55 -78.60 21.76
N GLU A 153 49.19 -78.83 23.03
CA GLU A 153 48.11 -78.08 23.70
C GLU A 153 48.40 -76.58 23.69
N GLU A 154 49.63 -76.19 24.03
CA GLU A 154 50.05 -74.79 24.01
C GLU A 154 50.07 -74.18 22.61
N GLN A 155 50.47 -74.95 21.59
CA GLN A 155 50.38 -74.52 20.18
C GLN A 155 48.93 -74.25 19.77
N MET A 156 48.02 -75.18 20.07
CA MET A 156 46.59 -75.04 19.76
C MET A 156 45.99 -73.83 20.47
N ARG A 157 46.33 -73.63 21.75
CA ARG A 157 45.89 -72.47 22.53
C ARG A 157 46.38 -71.16 21.91
N LYS A 158 47.67 -71.06 21.54
CA LYS A 158 48.24 -69.86 20.90
C LYS A 158 47.60 -69.57 19.54
N LEU A 159 47.35 -70.60 18.71
CA LEU A 159 46.67 -70.42 17.43
C LEU A 159 45.20 -70.02 17.60
N ALA A 160 44.51 -70.53 18.62
CA ALA A 160 43.14 -70.15 18.95
C ALA A 160 43.05 -68.67 19.37
N ILE A 161 43.91 -68.23 20.30
CA ILE A 161 44.00 -66.83 20.74
C ILE A 161 44.32 -65.92 19.55
N LEU A 162 45.25 -66.34 18.68
CA LEU A 162 45.57 -65.58 17.47
C LEU A 162 44.35 -65.46 16.54
N GLY A 163 43.61 -66.54 16.33
CA GLY A 163 42.37 -66.52 15.54
C GLY A 163 41.35 -65.54 16.10
N GLU A 164 41.10 -65.61 17.41
CA GLU A 164 40.19 -64.70 18.12
C GLU A 164 40.60 -63.23 17.99
N GLN A 165 41.90 -62.92 18.12
CA GLN A 165 42.41 -61.56 17.95
C GLN A 165 42.17 -61.00 16.54
N TYR A 166 42.35 -61.83 15.50
CA TYR A 166 42.12 -61.41 14.12
C TYR A 166 40.62 -61.29 13.79
N GLU A 167 39.78 -62.19 14.28
CA GLU A 167 38.32 -62.07 14.14
C GLU A 167 37.79 -60.83 14.89
N GLN A 168 38.28 -60.55 16.10
CA GLN A 168 37.97 -59.31 16.83
C GLN A 168 38.43 -58.08 16.04
N SER A 169 39.63 -58.10 15.47
CA SER A 169 40.15 -56.99 14.65
C SER A 169 39.28 -56.72 13.41
N ILE A 170 38.77 -57.78 12.76
CA ILE A 170 37.82 -57.67 11.66
C ILE A 170 36.50 -57.05 12.14
N ALA A 171 35.93 -57.57 13.23
CA ALA A 171 34.68 -57.08 13.79
C ALA A 171 34.76 -55.60 14.17
N ASP A 172 35.79 -55.20 14.90
CA ASP A 172 36.06 -53.82 15.26
C ASP A 172 36.19 -52.91 14.04
N MET A 173 36.90 -53.38 13.00
CA MET A 173 37.10 -52.62 11.77
C MET A 173 35.77 -52.41 11.03
N LEU A 174 34.95 -53.45 10.91
CA LEU A 174 33.62 -53.37 10.28
C LEU A 174 32.70 -52.41 11.03
N GLN A 175 32.60 -52.55 12.36
CA GLN A 175 31.78 -51.67 13.19
C GLN A 175 32.23 -50.21 13.09
N LYS A 176 33.54 -49.94 13.23
CA LYS A 176 34.10 -48.58 13.12
C LYS A 176 33.90 -47.96 11.73
N GLN A 177 33.82 -48.77 10.67
CA GLN A 177 33.57 -48.25 9.32
C GLN A 177 32.08 -48.00 9.07
N SER A 178 31.19 -48.77 9.68
CA SER A 178 29.74 -48.51 9.64
C SER A 178 29.42 -47.18 10.31
N ILE A 179 29.82 -47.04 11.59
CA ILE A 179 29.54 -45.85 12.40
C ILE A 179 30.08 -44.58 11.72
N ARG A 180 31.31 -44.62 11.21
CA ARG A 180 31.89 -43.47 10.52
C ARG A 180 31.15 -43.07 9.25
N LEU A 181 30.61 -44.03 8.50
CA LEU A 181 29.82 -43.69 7.32
C LEU A 181 28.53 -43.01 7.75
N ASP A 182 27.84 -43.57 8.73
CA ASP A 182 26.58 -43.01 9.26
C ASP A 182 26.79 -41.59 9.81
N GLU A 183 27.80 -41.38 10.66
CA GLU A 183 28.16 -40.07 11.21
C GLU A 183 28.50 -39.04 10.13
N SER A 184 29.26 -39.45 9.10
CA SER A 184 29.62 -38.58 7.98
C SER A 184 28.39 -38.18 7.17
N GLN A 185 27.50 -39.11 6.87
CA GLN A 185 26.28 -38.83 6.09
C GLN A 185 25.32 -37.93 6.86
N GLU A 186 25.14 -38.16 8.15
CA GLU A 186 24.33 -37.27 8.99
C GLU A 186 24.89 -35.85 9.06
N LEU A 187 26.22 -35.71 9.17
CA LEU A 187 26.86 -34.40 9.19
C LEU A 187 26.64 -33.66 7.87
N GLU A 188 26.87 -34.31 6.74
CA GLU A 188 26.61 -33.71 5.42
C GLU A 188 25.14 -33.33 5.24
N TYR A 189 24.21 -34.16 5.71
CA TYR A 189 22.78 -33.86 5.66
C TYR A 189 22.42 -32.63 6.49
N ARG A 190 22.93 -32.54 7.73
CA ARG A 190 22.74 -31.36 8.59
C ARG A 190 23.30 -30.09 7.94
N GLN A 191 24.54 -30.16 7.46
CA GLN A 191 25.19 -29.03 6.79
C GLN A 191 24.42 -28.56 5.55
N LEU A 192 23.97 -29.49 4.71
CA LEU A 192 23.17 -29.13 3.53
C LEU A 192 21.85 -28.47 3.96
N LYS A 193 21.17 -29.02 4.96
CA LYS A 193 19.90 -28.46 5.45
C LYS A 193 20.09 -27.05 5.99
N ASP A 194 21.14 -26.82 6.78
CA ASP A 194 21.45 -25.50 7.34
C ASP A 194 21.79 -24.49 6.23
N GLN A 195 22.56 -24.91 5.21
CA GLN A 195 22.88 -24.07 4.06
C GLN A 195 21.63 -23.66 3.27
N LEU A 196 20.77 -24.63 2.91
CA LEU A 196 19.54 -24.36 2.16
C LEU A 196 18.56 -23.48 2.95
N GLN A 197 18.54 -23.61 4.29
CA GLN A 197 17.74 -22.77 5.17
C GLN A 197 18.27 -21.33 5.20
N GLN A 198 19.59 -21.14 5.32
CA GLN A 198 20.21 -19.81 5.29
C GLN A 198 19.97 -19.09 3.95
N GLU A 199 20.06 -19.82 2.84
CA GLU A 199 19.75 -19.27 1.51
C GLU A 199 18.28 -18.82 1.41
N LEU A 200 17.34 -19.60 1.94
CA LEU A 200 15.92 -19.24 1.97
C LEU A 200 15.64 -18.02 2.86
N GLU A 201 16.29 -17.93 4.01
CA GLU A 201 16.19 -16.78 4.91
C GLU A 201 16.72 -15.50 4.25
N LEU A 202 17.85 -15.59 3.55
CA LEU A 202 18.42 -14.47 2.80
C LEU A 202 17.47 -14.01 1.68
N LEU A 203 16.90 -14.95 0.92
CA LEU A 203 15.90 -14.65 -0.11
C LEU A 203 14.67 -13.95 0.49
N THR A 204 14.14 -14.49 1.59
CA THR A 204 12.98 -13.92 2.29
C THR A 204 13.26 -12.51 2.81
N ALA A 205 14.46 -12.29 3.37
CA ALA A 205 14.89 -10.97 3.83
C ALA A 205 14.99 -9.97 2.68
N PHE A 206 15.53 -10.40 1.53
CA PHE A 206 15.62 -9.56 0.34
C PHE A 206 14.23 -9.18 -0.21
N GLN A 207 13.32 -10.14 -0.30
CA GLN A 207 11.92 -9.90 -0.70
C GLN A 207 11.21 -8.94 0.26
N SER A 208 11.41 -9.11 1.57
CA SER A 208 10.87 -8.21 2.59
C SER A 208 11.39 -6.77 2.41
N LYS A 209 12.69 -6.62 2.16
CA LYS A 209 13.31 -5.31 1.88
C LYS A 209 12.70 -4.64 0.65
N ILE A 210 12.55 -5.36 -0.45
CA ILE A 210 11.91 -4.84 -1.68
C ILE A 210 10.47 -4.40 -1.39
N LYS A 211 9.71 -5.21 -0.65
CA LYS A 211 8.32 -4.89 -0.29
C LYS A 211 8.23 -3.59 0.51
N MET A 212 9.06 -3.44 1.55
CA MET A 212 9.10 -2.22 2.37
C MET A 212 9.50 -0.99 1.55
N GLN A 213 10.49 -1.11 0.67
CA GLN A 213 10.90 -0.01 -0.21
C GLN A 213 9.78 0.37 -1.18
N GLY A 214 9.09 -0.60 -1.78
CA GLY A 214 7.94 -0.37 -2.65
C GLY A 214 6.76 0.27 -1.91
N GLU A 215 6.48 -0.12 -0.66
CA GLU A 215 5.48 0.52 0.19
C GLU A 215 5.85 1.97 0.53
N ALA A 216 7.10 2.23 0.90
CA ALA A 216 7.59 3.57 1.18
C ALA A 216 7.46 4.48 -0.06
N GLN A 217 7.84 3.99 -1.24
CA GLN A 217 7.71 4.72 -2.49
C GLN A 217 6.23 5.01 -2.81
N ARG A 218 5.34 4.01 -2.71
CA ARG A 218 3.90 4.20 -2.96
C ARG A 218 3.27 5.21 -2.01
N ASN A 219 3.63 5.18 -0.73
CA ASN A 219 3.15 6.14 0.26
C ASN A 219 3.63 7.57 -0.07
N ARG A 220 4.87 7.72 -0.53
CA ARG A 220 5.40 9.01 -0.99
C ARG A 220 4.66 9.52 -2.21
N GLU A 221 4.53 8.70 -3.25
CA GLU A 221 3.81 9.06 -4.49
C GLU A 221 2.35 9.44 -4.19
N ARG A 222 1.70 8.75 -3.23
CA ARG A 222 0.33 9.07 -2.80
C ARG A 222 0.24 10.46 -2.17
N ARG A 223 1.13 10.76 -1.21
CA ARG A 223 1.19 12.10 -0.57
C ARG A 223 1.46 13.20 -1.58
N GLU A 224 2.41 12.99 -2.48
CA GLU A 224 2.72 13.97 -3.52
C GLU A 224 1.53 14.23 -4.46
N LEU A 225 0.67 13.23 -4.72
CA LEU A 225 -0.56 13.44 -5.48
C LEU A 225 -1.62 14.18 -4.65
N GLU A 226 -1.81 13.79 -3.39
CA GLU A 226 -2.71 14.47 -2.44
C GLU A 226 -2.35 15.96 -2.30
N ASP A 227 -1.06 16.29 -2.15
CA ASP A 227 -0.57 17.66 -2.03
C ASP A 227 -0.82 18.47 -3.31
N ARG A 228 -0.61 17.87 -4.50
CA ARG A 228 -0.87 18.53 -5.78
C ARG A 228 -2.36 18.81 -5.98
N VAL A 229 -3.22 17.83 -5.69
CA VAL A 229 -4.68 17.97 -5.77
C VAL A 229 -5.16 19.04 -4.80
N SER A 230 -4.70 19.00 -3.54
CA SER A 230 -5.03 19.98 -2.50
C SER A 230 -4.61 21.39 -2.90
N THR A 231 -3.37 21.56 -3.36
CA THR A 231 -2.87 22.86 -3.84
C THR A 231 -3.70 23.40 -4.99
N ARG A 232 -4.04 22.54 -5.98
CA ARG A 232 -4.89 22.91 -7.10
C ARG A 232 -6.28 23.36 -6.64
N ARG A 233 -6.84 22.68 -5.63
CA ARG A 233 -8.14 23.02 -5.04
C ARG A 233 -8.11 24.40 -4.38
N VAL A 234 -7.12 24.65 -3.54
CA VAL A 234 -6.95 25.94 -2.84
C VAL A 234 -6.78 27.09 -3.84
N LEU A 235 -5.95 26.92 -4.87
CA LEU A 235 -5.76 27.95 -5.90
C LEU A 235 -7.03 28.22 -6.70
N LEU A 236 -7.82 27.17 -6.99
CA LEU A 236 -9.10 27.31 -7.67
C LEU A 236 -10.09 28.10 -6.80
N GLU A 237 -10.22 27.76 -5.53
CA GLU A 237 -11.10 28.45 -4.57
C GLU A 237 -10.69 29.91 -4.38
N GLN A 238 -9.39 30.19 -4.25
CA GLN A 238 -8.87 31.57 -4.17
C GLN A 238 -9.23 32.38 -5.41
N LYS A 239 -9.06 31.79 -6.61
CA LYS A 239 -9.42 32.47 -7.86
C LYS A 239 -10.92 32.77 -7.92
N MET A 240 -11.75 31.81 -7.56
CA MET A 240 -13.20 31.98 -7.53
C MET A 240 -13.62 33.06 -6.53
N GLU A 241 -12.97 33.12 -5.36
CA GLU A 241 -13.24 34.14 -4.36
C GLU A 241 -12.84 35.54 -4.84
N LEU A 242 -11.70 35.68 -5.51
CA LEU A 242 -11.30 36.94 -6.15
C LEU A 242 -12.28 37.37 -7.25
N GLU A 243 -12.73 36.44 -8.10
CA GLU A 243 -13.73 36.72 -9.14
C GLU A 243 -15.08 37.16 -8.52
N LYS A 244 -15.49 36.57 -7.40
CA LYS A 244 -16.68 37.01 -6.64
C LYS A 244 -16.51 38.41 -6.06
N GLN A 245 -15.37 38.69 -5.44
CA GLN A 245 -15.08 40.00 -4.85
C GLN A 245 -15.09 41.09 -5.91
N GLN A 246 -14.41 40.87 -7.04
CA GLN A 246 -14.42 41.79 -8.18
C GLN A 246 -15.84 42.04 -8.70
N PHE A 247 -16.65 40.99 -8.82
CA PHE A 247 -18.04 41.14 -9.25
C PHE A 247 -18.90 41.94 -8.23
N GLN A 248 -18.66 41.75 -6.93
CA GLN A 248 -19.35 42.54 -5.89
C GLN A 248 -18.92 44.01 -5.90
N GLU A 249 -17.64 44.29 -6.13
CA GLU A 249 -17.12 45.65 -6.31
C GLU A 249 -17.75 46.33 -7.53
N GLU A 250 -17.81 45.63 -8.67
CA GLU A 250 -18.50 46.14 -9.88
C GLU A 250 -19.99 46.42 -9.63
N ARG A 251 -20.68 45.53 -8.90
CA ARG A 251 -22.09 45.71 -8.52
C ARG A 251 -22.28 46.93 -7.63
N ALA A 252 -21.43 47.08 -6.61
CA ALA A 252 -21.48 48.20 -5.67
C ALA A 252 -21.18 49.53 -6.36
N GLU A 253 -20.19 49.56 -7.25
CA GLU A 253 -19.85 50.72 -8.06
C GLU A 253 -21.01 51.14 -8.97
N ARG A 254 -21.63 50.16 -9.66
CA ARG A 254 -22.79 50.43 -10.52
C ARG A 254 -23.99 50.94 -9.73
N GLN A 255 -24.23 50.39 -8.54
CA GLN A 255 -25.25 50.90 -7.62
C GLN A 255 -24.92 52.33 -7.15
N ARG A 256 -23.66 52.63 -6.81
CA ARG A 256 -23.23 53.98 -6.42
C ARG A 256 -23.48 54.99 -7.54
N LEU A 257 -23.09 54.66 -8.78
CA LEU A 257 -23.30 55.53 -9.95
C LEU A 257 -24.78 55.76 -10.25
N LEU A 258 -25.64 54.74 -10.05
CA LEU A 258 -27.09 54.91 -10.17
C LEU A 258 -27.64 55.86 -9.10
N LEU A 259 -27.25 55.68 -7.83
CA LEU A 259 -27.65 56.58 -6.75
C LEU A 259 -27.16 58.02 -6.97
N GLU A 260 -25.90 58.20 -7.37
CA GLU A 260 -25.36 59.53 -7.70
C GLU A 260 -26.12 60.19 -8.86
N ARG A 261 -26.55 59.39 -9.85
CA ARG A 261 -27.36 59.89 -10.95
C ARG A 261 -28.76 60.27 -10.50
N GLN A 262 -29.42 59.44 -9.69
CA GLN A 262 -30.73 59.75 -9.11
C GLN A 262 -30.67 61.05 -8.29
N VAL A 263 -29.64 61.23 -7.46
CA VAL A 263 -29.44 62.46 -6.69
C VAL A 263 -29.31 63.68 -7.61
N ARG A 264 -28.47 63.61 -8.66
CA ARG A 264 -28.33 64.71 -9.63
C ARG A 264 -29.62 64.99 -10.41
N GLU A 265 -30.38 63.95 -10.73
CA GLU A 265 -31.68 64.08 -11.42
C GLU A 265 -32.72 64.76 -10.51
N ILE A 266 -32.73 64.44 -9.21
CA ILE A 266 -33.57 65.11 -8.20
C ILE A 266 -33.13 66.57 -8.04
N GLU A 267 -31.83 66.84 -7.86
CA GLU A 267 -31.31 68.21 -7.75
C GLU A 267 -31.66 69.07 -8.97
N ALA A 268 -31.46 68.54 -10.19
CA ALA A 268 -31.83 69.24 -11.42
C ALA A 268 -33.34 69.46 -11.54
N PHE A 269 -34.15 68.51 -11.08
CA PHE A 269 -35.60 68.66 -11.04
C PHE A 269 -36.05 69.73 -10.04
N ASP A 270 -35.42 69.79 -8.86
CA ASP A 270 -35.69 70.80 -7.85
C ASP A 270 -35.30 72.20 -8.35
N GLU A 271 -34.14 72.34 -9.00
CA GLU A 271 -33.70 73.58 -9.65
C GLU A 271 -34.67 74.02 -10.75
N GLU A 272 -35.14 73.10 -11.60
CA GLU A 272 -36.11 73.40 -12.66
C GLU A 272 -37.50 73.75 -12.10
N SER A 273 -37.92 73.11 -11.01
CA SER A 273 -39.15 73.41 -10.29
C SER A 273 -39.11 74.81 -9.69
N ALA A 274 -38.02 75.16 -8.99
CA ALA A 274 -37.79 76.50 -8.47
C ALA A 274 -37.76 77.56 -9.58
N ARG A 275 -37.11 77.28 -10.72
CA ARG A 275 -37.09 78.19 -11.89
C ARG A 275 -38.49 78.45 -12.47
N LEU A 276 -39.35 77.44 -12.45
CA LEU A 276 -40.73 77.54 -12.93
C LEU A 276 -41.70 78.12 -11.89
N GLY A 277 -41.21 78.54 -10.72
CA GLY A 277 -42.00 79.16 -9.66
C GLY A 277 -42.65 78.17 -8.69
N PHE A 278 -42.29 76.89 -8.77
CA PHE A 278 -42.71 75.85 -7.83
C PHE A 278 -41.59 75.65 -6.80
N ASP A 279 -41.55 76.52 -5.80
CA ASP A 279 -40.61 76.38 -4.69
C ASP A 279 -41.13 75.35 -3.69
N ALA A 280 -40.35 74.30 -3.41
CA ALA A 280 -40.77 73.19 -2.56
C ALA A 280 -41.13 73.64 -1.14
N LEU A 281 -40.47 74.70 -0.63
CA LEU A 281 -40.78 75.33 0.66
C LEU A 281 -42.11 76.09 0.63
N ALA A 282 -42.44 76.78 -0.47
CA ALA A 282 -43.70 77.50 -0.62
C ALA A 282 -44.91 76.56 -0.74
N ILE A 283 -44.73 75.37 -1.34
CA ILE A 283 -45.77 74.35 -1.44
C ILE A 283 -45.99 73.63 -0.10
N ALA A 284 -44.92 73.39 0.67
CA ALA A 284 -45.02 72.80 2.01
C ALA A 284 -45.70 73.75 3.01
N GLU A 285 -45.43 75.06 2.94
CA GLU A 285 -46.14 76.08 3.73
C GLU A 285 -47.62 76.21 3.30
N ALA A 286 -47.92 76.18 2.00
CA ALA A 286 -49.30 76.21 1.51
C ALA A 286 -50.13 74.97 1.91
N SER A 287 -49.47 73.84 2.18
CA SER A 287 -50.12 72.59 2.63
C SER A 287 -50.36 72.55 4.15
N GLN A 288 -49.83 73.51 4.91
CA GLN A 288 -50.01 73.63 6.37
C GLN A 288 -51.07 74.67 6.77
N GLU A 289 -51.84 75.23 5.83
CA GLU A 289 -52.98 76.08 6.20
C GLU A 289 -54.10 75.25 6.86
N PRO A 290 -54.57 75.63 8.07
CA PRO A 290 -55.66 74.93 8.75
C PRO A 290 -56.99 75.27 8.07
N LEU A 291 -57.55 74.33 7.32
CA LEU A 291 -58.89 74.46 6.75
C LEU A 291 -59.97 74.54 7.86
N PRO A 292 -60.78 75.63 7.92
CA PRO A 292 -62.03 75.62 8.67
C PRO A 292 -63.12 74.92 7.86
N ALA A 293 -64.02 74.27 8.60
CA ALA A 293 -65.20 73.58 8.10
C ALA A 293 -66.13 74.51 7.29
N ASP A 294 -66.53 74.11 6.08
CA ASP A 294 -67.88 73.56 5.85
C ASP A 294 -68.13 73.20 4.37
N ASP A 295 -68.71 72.01 4.23
CA ASP A 295 -69.74 71.57 3.28
C ASP A 295 -69.53 71.70 1.76
N LEU A 296 -69.13 70.58 1.14
CA LEU A 296 -69.63 70.15 -0.17
C LEU A 296 -69.52 68.63 -0.31
N SER A 297 -70.63 67.98 0.02
CA SER A 297 -70.93 66.57 -0.23
C SER A 297 -70.98 66.27 -1.74
N ILE A 298 -70.05 65.46 -2.26
CA ILE A 298 -70.27 64.60 -3.44
C ILE A 298 -69.73 63.19 -3.14
N SER A 299 -70.68 62.26 -3.22
CA SER A 299 -70.59 60.81 -3.03
C SER A 299 -69.71 60.11 -4.06
N GLY A 300 -69.00 59.05 -3.64
CA GLY A 300 -68.17 58.24 -4.53
C GLY A 300 -67.52 56.98 -3.93
N SER A 301 -68.34 56.11 -3.33
CA SER A 301 -68.21 54.64 -3.19
C SER A 301 -66.85 53.93 -3.00
N MET A 302 -66.85 53.09 -1.96
CA MET A 302 -65.84 52.12 -1.52
C MET A 302 -65.55 51.00 -2.55
N LEU A 303 -64.29 50.53 -2.59
CA LEU A 303 -63.95 49.13 -2.87
C LEU A 303 -62.85 48.67 -1.90
N SER A 304 -63.26 47.94 -0.87
CA SER A 304 -62.39 47.03 -0.15
C SER A 304 -62.11 45.80 -1.01
N LEU A 305 -60.87 45.34 -1.04
CA LEU A 305 -60.55 43.93 -1.26
C LEU A 305 -59.37 43.55 -0.37
N ALA A 306 -59.68 42.65 0.55
CA ALA A 306 -58.77 42.02 1.48
C ALA A 306 -58.24 40.69 0.92
N HIS A 307 -57.10 40.26 1.48
CA HIS A 307 -56.47 38.92 1.42
C HIS A 307 -55.81 38.56 0.08
N SER A 308 -54.60 37.98 0.04
CA SER A 308 -54.19 36.78 0.79
C SER A 308 -52.69 36.67 1.05
N ASN A 309 -52.38 36.30 2.30
CA ASN A 309 -51.22 35.50 2.63
C ASN A 309 -51.36 34.10 2.03
N SER A 310 -50.27 33.55 1.49
CA SER A 310 -50.07 32.10 1.47
C SER A 310 -48.59 31.81 1.66
N ALA A 311 -48.23 31.71 2.94
CA ALA A 311 -47.17 30.82 3.39
C ALA A 311 -47.76 29.41 3.48
N SER A 312 -47.09 28.44 2.86
CA SER A 312 -47.21 27.03 3.25
C SER A 312 -45.86 26.36 3.02
N SER A 313 -45.04 26.41 4.06
CA SER A 313 -44.14 25.31 4.39
C SER A 313 -44.97 24.05 4.64
N PHE A 314 -44.51 22.88 4.20
CA PHE A 314 -44.20 21.77 5.10
C PHE A 314 -43.44 20.65 4.39
N THR A 315 -42.68 19.99 5.23
CA THR A 315 -41.64 19.00 5.05
C THR A 315 -42.17 17.57 4.89
N HIS A 316 -41.28 16.72 4.35
CA HIS A 316 -40.94 15.36 4.80
C HIS A 316 -41.59 14.10 4.18
N THR A 317 -40.68 13.26 3.67
CA THR A 317 -40.56 11.78 3.75
C THR A 317 -41.17 10.83 2.71
N ALA A 318 -40.28 9.91 2.31
CA ALA A 318 -40.44 8.48 2.03
C ALA A 318 -40.97 8.06 0.66
N LEU A 319 -40.06 7.53 -0.18
CA LEU A 319 -39.89 6.08 -0.40
C LEU A 319 -38.50 5.78 -0.99
#